data_AF-T1ACZ7-F1
#
_entry.id   AF-T1ACZ7-F1
#
_cell.length_a   1.000
_cell.length_b   1.000
_cell.length_c   1.000
_cell.angle_alpha   90.00
_cell.angle_beta   90.00
_cell.angle_gamma   90.00
#
_symmetry.space_group_name_H-M   'P 1'
#
loop_
_entity.id
_entity.type
_entity.pdbx_description
1 polymer ?
#
loop_
_entity_poly.entity_id
_entity_poly.type
_entity_poly.pdbx_seq_one_letter_code
_entity_poly.pdbx_strand_id
1 'polypeptide(L)'
;EFTFRDGKIVTESNHNGGILGGITNGMPIEFRVVMKPTSSIKRSQKTVNLKTLDKETIVVKGRHDPCIAIRAVPVITCVSAIALYDLLIRGNINLSSREI
;
A
#
# COMPACT_ATOMS: atom_id res chain seq x y z
N GLU A 1 12.78 10.19 -19.49
CA GLU A 1 14.13 10.52 -19.98
C GLU A 1 15.08 10.65 -18.79
N PHE A 2 16.39 10.47 -19.01
CA PHE A 2 17.41 10.61 -17.98
C PHE A 2 18.17 11.93 -18.19
N THR A 3 18.52 12.59 -17.09
CA THR A 3 19.27 13.84 -17.08
C THR A 3 20.35 13.81 -15.99
N PHE A 4 21.33 14.70 -16.07
CA PHE A 4 22.40 14.83 -15.09
C PHE A 4 22.16 16.08 -14.23
N ARG A 5 21.97 15.90 -12.91
CA ARG A 5 21.72 16.99 -11.96
C ARG A 5 22.50 16.72 -10.68
N ASP A 6 23.14 17.75 -10.13
CA ASP A 6 23.88 17.69 -8.86
C ASP A 6 24.86 16.51 -8.75
N GLY A 7 25.56 16.20 -9.85
CA GLY A 7 26.53 15.11 -9.90
C GLY A 7 25.93 13.71 -10.03
N LYS A 8 24.62 13.57 -10.25
CA LYS A 8 23.91 12.29 -10.32
C LYS A 8 23.08 12.16 -11.60
N ILE A 9 22.98 10.93 -12.11
CA ILE A 9 22.02 10.57 -13.15
C ILE A 9 20.65 10.39 -12.48
N VAL A 10 19.66 11.15 -12.93
CA VAL A 10 18.28 11.13 -12.42
C VAL A 10 17.29 11.07 -13.59
N THR A 11 16.04 10.71 -13.33
CA THR A 11 14.99 10.86 -14.34
C THR A 11 14.43 12.28 -14.32
N GLU A 12 14.08 12.82 -15.48
CA GLU A 12 13.45 14.15 -15.57
C GLU A 12 12.05 14.20 -14.92
N SER A 13 11.31 13.10 -14.98
CA SER A 13 9.97 12.93 -14.38
C SER A 13 9.88 11.61 -13.61
N ASN A 14 9.04 11.54 -12.57
CA ASN A 14 8.86 10.33 -11.76
C ASN A 14 7.56 9.56 -12.06
N HIS A 15 7.08 9.53 -13.32
CA HIS A 15 5.81 8.88 -13.68
C HIS A 15 5.76 7.37 -13.43
N ASN A 16 6.92 6.72 -13.38
CA ASN A 16 7.06 5.30 -13.01
C ASN A 16 7.20 5.08 -11.49
N GLY A 17 7.07 6.14 -10.69
CA GLY A 17 7.09 6.08 -9.23
C GLY A 17 8.38 5.50 -8.65
N GLY A 18 9.52 5.80 -9.27
CA GLY A 18 10.84 5.36 -8.81
C GLY A 18 11.18 3.91 -9.12
N ILE A 19 10.32 3.19 -9.85
CA ILE A 19 10.50 1.77 -10.17
C ILE A 19 10.44 1.57 -11.69
N LEU A 20 11.51 1.04 -12.26
CA LEU A 20 11.60 0.70 -13.69
C LEU A 20 11.92 -0.78 -13.85
N GLY A 21 11.05 -1.53 -14.54
CA GLY A 21 11.28 -2.97 -14.74
C GLY A 21 11.36 -3.79 -13.44
N GLY A 22 10.73 -3.32 -12.36
CA GLY A 22 10.79 -3.97 -11.04
C GLY A 22 12.03 -3.62 -10.21
N ILE A 23 12.89 -2.73 -10.70
CA ILE A 23 14.12 -2.29 -10.00
C ILE A 23 13.99 -0.79 -9.66
N THR A 24 14.45 -0.41 -8.48
CA THR A 24 14.47 1.00 -8.07
C THR A 24 15.49 1.78 -8.90
N ASN A 25 15.11 2.97 -9.38
CA ASN A 25 15.97 3.80 -10.25
C ASN A 25 16.64 4.98 -9.53
N GLY A 26 16.52 5.03 -8.19
CA GLY A 26 17.08 6.09 -7.34
C GLY A 26 16.17 7.31 -7.14
N MET A 27 15.05 7.40 -7.85
CA MET A 27 14.03 8.43 -7.63
C MET A 27 13.10 8.04 -6.46
N PRO A 28 12.31 8.99 -5.90
CA PRO A 28 11.35 8.68 -4.85
C PRO A 28 10.40 7.55 -5.25
N ILE A 29 10.19 6.59 -4.34
CA ILE A 29 9.23 5.51 -4.57
C ILE A 29 7.82 6.07 -4.31
N GLU A 30 7.01 6.10 -5.36
CA GLU A 30 5.65 6.63 -5.32
C GLU A 30 4.65 5.57 -5.81
N PHE A 31 3.62 5.32 -5.01
CA PHE A 31 2.55 4.38 -5.37
C PHE A 31 1.22 4.87 -4.83
N ARG A 32 0.14 4.43 -5.46
CA ARG A 32 -1.23 4.74 -5.05
C ARG A 32 -1.92 3.47 -4.59
N VAL A 33 -2.68 3.59 -3.51
CA VAL A 33 -3.47 2.49 -2.95
C VAL A 33 -4.94 2.84 -3.07
N VAL A 34 -5.72 1.93 -3.64
CA VAL A 34 -7.17 2.03 -3.66
C VAL A 34 -7.72 1.15 -2.54
N MET A 35 -8.51 1.75 -1.66
CA MET A 35 -9.13 1.06 -0.55
C MET A 35 -10.62 0.89 -0.80
N LYS A 36 -11.09 -0.36 -0.74
CA LYS A 36 -12.53 -0.63 -0.79
C LYS A 36 -13.24 -0.01 0.43
N PRO A 37 -14.52 0.36 0.32
CA PRO A 37 -15.32 0.74 1.48
C PRO A 37 -15.41 -0.37 2.54
N THR A 38 -15.72 0.01 3.78
CA THR A 38 -15.97 -0.95 4.86
C THR A 38 -17.20 -1.81 4.57
N SER A 39 -17.05 -3.13 4.71
CA SER A 39 -18.14 -4.09 4.48
C SER A 39 -19.24 -4.00 5.55
N SER A 40 -18.87 -3.57 6.76
CA SER A 40 -19.74 -3.44 7.93
C SER A 40 -20.54 -2.14 7.93
N ILE A 41 -21.09 -1.75 6.78
CA ILE A 41 -22.00 -0.61 6.69
C ILE A 41 -23.40 -1.03 7.12
N LYS A 42 -24.15 -0.11 7.75
CA LYS A 42 -25.51 -0.36 8.27
C LYS A 42 -26.58 -0.63 7.20
N ARG A 43 -26.22 -0.71 5.93
CA ARG A 43 -27.16 -1.04 4.85
C ARG A 43 -27.52 -2.52 4.93
N SER A 44 -28.77 -2.86 4.62
CA SER A 44 -29.19 -4.25 4.46
C SER A 44 -28.48 -4.88 3.26
N GLN A 45 -28.03 -6.11 3.43
CA GLN A 45 -27.26 -6.85 2.44
C GLN A 45 -27.83 -8.25 2.30
N LYS A 46 -28.04 -8.70 1.06
CA LYS A 46 -28.45 -10.07 0.76
C LYS A 46 -27.23 -10.98 0.79
N THR A 47 -27.35 -12.12 1.44
CA THR A 47 -26.30 -13.13 1.57
C THR A 47 -26.93 -14.53 1.67
N VAL A 48 -26.13 -15.54 1.98
CA VAL A 48 -26.58 -16.92 2.22
C VAL A 48 -26.22 -17.32 3.65
N ASN A 49 -27.16 -17.97 4.34
CA ASN A 49 -26.92 -18.56 5.63
C ASN A 49 -26.12 -19.87 5.47
N LEU A 50 -24.92 -19.94 6.02
CA LEU A 50 -24.05 -21.11 5.84
C LEU A 50 -24.55 -22.38 6.55
N LYS A 51 -25.51 -22.28 7.49
CA LYS A 51 -26.08 -23.44 8.18
C LYS A 51 -27.30 -24.02 7.45
N THR A 52 -28.19 -23.15 6.98
CA THR A 52 -29.42 -23.59 6.29
C THR A 52 -29.27 -23.65 4.77
N LEU A 53 -28.23 -23.01 4.21
CA LEU A 53 -27.98 -22.82 2.78
C LEU A 53 -29.03 -21.97 2.05
N ASP A 54 -29.85 -21.23 2.80
CA ASP A 54 -30.90 -20.36 2.25
C ASP A 54 -30.46 -18.90 2.12
N LYS A 55 -31.14 -18.16 1.24
CA LYS A 55 -30.97 -16.71 1.09
C LYS A 55 -31.45 -15.99 2.34
N GLU A 56 -30.61 -15.10 2.86
CA GLU A 56 -30.92 -14.30 4.05
C GLU A 56 -30.52 -12.84 3.83
N THR A 57 -31.19 -11.91 4.51
CA THR A 57 -30.77 -10.50 4.54
C THR A 57 -30.15 -10.20 5.89
N ILE A 58 -28.90 -9.73 5.88
CA ILE A 58 -28.19 -9.31 7.08
C ILE A 58 -28.18 -7.80 7.20
N VAL A 59 -28.22 -7.33 8.45
CA VAL A 59 -27.98 -5.92 8.80
C VAL A 59 -26.93 -5.91 9.89
N VAL A 60 -25.78 -5.30 9.59
CA VAL A 60 -24.68 -5.23 10.56
C VAL A 60 -25.00 -4.15 11.60
N LYS A 61 -25.09 -4.56 12.87
CA LYS A 61 -25.31 -3.68 14.03
C LYS A 61 -23.97 -3.28 14.67
N GLY A 62 -23.96 -2.16 15.39
CA GLY A 62 -22.78 -1.66 16.12
C GLY A 62 -22.15 -0.39 15.55
N ARG A 63 -21.06 0.03 16.17
CA ARG A 63 -20.23 1.17 15.72
C ARG A 63 -19.14 0.63 14.81
N HIS A 64 -19.22 0.99 13.54
CA HIS A 64 -18.22 0.66 12.51
C HIS A 64 -17.79 1.94 11.83
N ASP A 65 -16.52 2.01 11.43
CA ASP A 65 -16.01 3.19 10.75
C ASP A 65 -16.47 3.20 9.30
N PRO A 66 -17.19 4.24 8.86
CA PRO A 66 -17.64 4.34 7.47
C PRO A 66 -16.48 4.60 6.50
N CYS A 67 -15.36 5.14 7.00
CA CYS A 67 -14.15 5.38 6.24
C CYS A 67 -12.93 4.89 7.02
N ILE A 68 -12.24 3.88 6.49
CA ILE A 68 -10.98 3.36 7.05
C ILE A 68 -9.74 3.91 6.36
N ALA A 69 -9.90 4.61 5.24
CA ALA A 69 -8.80 5.04 4.37
C ALA A 69 -7.77 5.91 5.10
N ILE A 70 -8.23 6.87 5.92
CA ILE A 70 -7.35 7.78 6.65
C ILE A 70 -6.50 7.00 7.68
N ARG A 71 -7.09 5.99 8.33
CA ARG A 71 -6.37 5.16 9.31
C ARG A 71 -5.48 4.11 8.66
N ALA A 72 -5.70 3.81 7.38
CA ALA A 72 -4.85 2.89 6.64
C ALA A 72 -3.49 3.51 6.27
N VAL A 73 -3.40 4.83 6.15
CA VAL A 73 -2.16 5.54 5.79
C VAL A 73 -0.95 5.14 6.65
N PRO A 74 -1.01 5.20 8.00
CA PRO A 74 0.13 4.76 8.82
C PRO A 74 0.44 3.26 8.65
N VAL A 75 -0.58 2.41 8.49
CA VAL A 75 -0.39 0.97 8.27
C VAL A 75 0.33 0.70 6.95
N ILE A 76 -0.11 1.35 5.87
CA ILE A 76 0.51 1.25 4.54
C ILE A 76 1.96 1.69 4.61
N THR A 77 2.23 2.81 5.29
CA THR A 77 3.60 3.33 5.48
C THR A 77 4.50 2.29 6.17
N CYS A 78 4.04 1.70 7.27
CA CYS A 78 4.79 0.67 7.98
C CYS A 78 5.02 -0.59 7.15
N VAL A 79 3.98 -1.09 6.45
CA VAL A 79 4.10 -2.28 5.61
C VAL A 79 5.05 -2.05 4.45
N SER A 80 5.00 -0.87 3.82
CA SER A 80 5.96 -0.47 2.78
C SER A 80 7.39 -0.43 3.31
N ALA A 81 7.63 0.13 4.51
CA ALA A 81 8.95 0.14 5.12
C ALA A 81 9.47 -1.28 5.40
N ILE A 82 8.63 -2.17 5.91
CA ILE A 82 8.98 -3.58 6.14
C ILE A 82 9.34 -4.28 4.81
N ALA A 83 8.55 -4.09 3.76
CA ALA A 83 8.82 -4.68 2.46
C ALA A 83 10.15 -4.17 1.86
N LEU A 84 10.43 -2.87 2.00
CA LEU A 84 11.71 -2.30 1.57
C LEU A 84 12.88 -2.86 2.39
N TYR A 85 12.72 -3.01 3.69
CA TYR A 85 13.75 -3.57 4.57
C TYR A 85 14.10 -5.02 4.19
N ASP A 86 13.10 -5.86 3.91
CA ASP A 86 13.32 -7.23 3.42
C ASP A 86 14.08 -7.23 2.08
N LEU A 87 13.72 -6.35 1.14
CA LEU A 87 14.44 -6.21 -0.13
C LEU A 87 15.89 -5.77 0.06
N LEU A 88 16.17 -4.86 1.00
CA LEU A 88 17.53 -4.41 1.31
C LEU A 88 18.39 -5.54 1.88
N ILE A 89 17.83 -6.36 2.79
CA ILE A 89 18.52 -7.54 3.33
C ILE A 89 18.84 -8.53 2.22
N ARG A 90 17.87 -8.84 1.36
CA ARG A 90 18.06 -9.77 0.22
C ARG A 90 19.07 -9.27 -0.80
N GLY A 91 19.16 -7.95 -0.97
CA GLY A 91 20.16 -7.29 -1.81
C GLY A 91 21.57 -7.27 -1.21
N ASN A 92 21.79 -7.87 -0.03
CA ASN A 92 23.03 -7.78 0.75
C ASN A 92 23.50 -6.34 1.00
N ILE A 93 22.58 -5.39 1.12
CA ILE A 93 22.92 -3.98 1.40
C ILE A 93 23.20 -3.85 2.90
N ASN A 94 24.46 -3.62 3.25
CA ASN A 94 24.88 -3.42 4.63
C ASN A 94 24.50 -2.00 5.08
N LEU A 95 23.45 -1.91 5.90
CA LEU A 95 22.97 -0.63 6.45
C LEU A 95 23.91 -0.05 7.51
N SER A 96 24.91 -0.80 7.99
CA SER A 96 25.85 -0.36 9.03
C SER A 96 26.81 0.75 8.60
N SER A 97 26.89 1.06 7.30
CA SER A 97 27.87 2.00 6.74
C SER A 97 27.29 3.36 6.31
N ARG A 98 26.03 3.65 6.62
CA ARG A 98 25.42 4.97 6.37
C ARG A 98 24.94 5.56 7.69
N GLU A 99 25.67 6.56 8.17
CA GLU A 99 25.19 7.46 9.22
C GLU A 99 23.86 8.08 8.77
N ILE A 100 22.86 8.04 9.65
CA ILE A 100 21.58 8.76 9.52
C ILE A 100 21.82 10.22 9.87
#